data_AF-A0A4S5ANU9-F1
#
_entry.id   AF-A0A4S5ANU9-F1
#
_cell.length_a   1.000
_cell.length_b   1.000
_cell.length_c   1.000
_cell.angle_alpha   90.00
_cell.angle_beta   90.00
_cell.angle_gamma   90.00
#
_symmetry.space_group_name_H-M   'P 1'
#
loop_
_entity.id
_entity.type
_entity.pdbx_description
1 polymer ?
#
loop_
_entity_poly.entity_id
_entity_poly.type
_entity_poly.pdbx_seq_one_letter_code
_entity_poly.pdbx_strand_id
1 'polypeptide(L)'
;MTATTATPATTSTGRVWFAADAAVAGANAAAYLLVGTQLADLLGGSADTYRWAGGFLVAFALGVAVYARSTMPAAAGWAIVVANVLWVIGSLEVAATGALGLDGPGRGWVLAQAVVVGVFAVLQGRSLRRR
;
A
#
# COMPACT_ATOMS: atom_id res chain seq x y z
N MET A 1 46.16 5.41 11.21
CA MET A 1 45.10 5.28 10.20
C MET A 1 44.07 4.29 10.75
N THR A 2 43.00 4.78 11.39
CA THR A 2 41.92 3.96 11.94
C THR A 2 40.88 3.73 10.83
N ALA A 3 40.78 2.51 10.33
CA ALA A 3 39.74 2.12 9.39
C ALA A 3 38.43 1.91 10.14
N THR A 4 37.46 2.80 9.93
CA THR A 4 36.08 2.62 10.39
C THR A 4 35.42 1.60 9.49
N THR A 5 35.35 0.35 9.94
CA THR A 5 34.59 -0.70 9.24
C THR A 5 33.11 -0.37 9.37
N ALA A 6 32.48 0.11 8.30
CA ALA A 6 31.04 0.27 8.24
C ALA A 6 30.39 -1.11 8.20
N THR A 7 29.72 -1.52 9.28
CA THR A 7 28.93 -2.75 9.31
C THR A 7 27.81 -2.65 8.26
N PRO A 8 27.65 -3.63 7.35
CA PRO A 8 26.55 -3.61 6.41
C PRO A 8 25.24 -3.65 7.19
N ALA A 9 24.32 -2.73 6.93
CA ALA A 9 22.98 -2.78 7.50
C ALA A 9 22.28 -4.02 6.94
N THR A 10 22.30 -5.12 7.69
CA THR A 10 21.49 -6.31 7.41
C THR A 10 20.04 -5.85 7.34
N THR A 11 19.47 -5.85 6.14
CA THR A 11 18.04 -5.70 5.93
C THR A 11 17.39 -6.86 6.67
N SER A 12 16.77 -6.55 7.82
CA SER A 12 15.95 -7.50 8.56
C SER A 12 14.99 -8.19 7.57
N THR A 13 15.10 -9.50 7.41
CA THR A 13 14.28 -10.29 6.47
C THR A 13 12.78 -10.03 6.64
N GLY A 14 12.35 -9.60 7.82
CA GLY A 14 10.97 -9.21 8.10
C GLY A 14 10.53 -7.84 7.54
N ARG A 15 11.44 -6.95 7.14
CA ARG A 15 11.10 -5.61 6.60
C ARG A 15 10.89 -5.59 5.08
N VAL A 16 11.25 -6.67 4.38
CA VAL A 16 11.09 -6.78 2.92
C VAL A 16 9.63 -6.60 2.48
N TRP A 17 8.68 -7.16 3.23
CA TRP A 17 7.25 -7.06 2.91
C TRP A 17 6.68 -5.65 3.10
N PHE A 18 7.24 -4.86 4.01
CA PHE A 18 6.89 -3.45 4.15
C PHE A 18 7.50 -2.63 3.00
N ALA A 19 8.75 -2.91 2.61
CA ALA A 19 9.36 -2.24 1.47
C ALA A 19 8.63 -2.52 0.15
N ALA A 20 8.22 -3.78 -0.07
CA ALA A 20 7.44 -4.17 -1.24
C ALA A 20 6.06 -3.50 -1.28
N ASP A 21 5.35 -3.48 -0.15
CA ASP A 21 4.07 -2.78 -0.01
C ASP A 21 4.22 -1.27 -0.32
N ALA A 22 5.22 -0.61 0.27
CA ALA A 22 5.50 0.79 -0.02
C ALA A 22 5.77 1.05 -1.52
N ALA A 23 6.48 0.15 -2.20
CA ALA A 23 6.76 0.27 -3.63
C ALA A 23 5.48 0.11 -4.46
N VAL A 24 4.64 -0.88 -4.15
CA VAL A 24 3.37 -1.11 -4.88
C VAL A 24 2.38 0.02 -4.62
N ALA A 25 2.23 0.46 -3.36
CA ALA A 25 1.39 1.61 -3.00
C ALA A 25 1.88 2.88 -3.69
N GLY A 26 3.20 3.14 -3.71
CA GLY A 26 3.79 4.27 -4.40
C GLY A 26 3.59 4.24 -5.91
N ALA A 27 3.70 3.07 -6.54
CA ALA A 27 3.43 2.92 -7.98
C ALA A 27 1.96 3.22 -8.32
N ASN A 28 1.02 2.73 -7.51
CA ASN A 28 -0.41 3.04 -7.67
C ASN A 28 -0.70 4.52 -7.42
N ALA A 29 -0.07 5.12 -6.41
CA ALA A 29 -0.18 6.55 -6.13
C ALA A 29 0.25 7.38 -7.35
N ALA A 30 1.39 7.05 -7.95
CA ALA A 30 1.89 7.71 -9.14
C ALA A 30 0.92 7.52 -10.33
N ALA A 31 0.44 6.31 -10.56
CA ALA A 31 -0.52 6.03 -11.62
C ALA A 31 -1.81 6.86 -11.46
N TYR A 32 -2.39 6.89 -10.25
CA TYR A 32 -3.62 7.63 -9.98
C TYR A 32 -3.46 9.15 -10.09
N LEU A 33 -2.30 9.68 -9.71
CA LEU A 33 -2.03 11.12 -9.81
C LEU A 33 -1.67 11.57 -11.24
N LEU A 34 -0.95 10.75 -12.01
CA LEU A 34 -0.45 11.12 -13.33
C LEU A 34 -1.44 10.83 -14.46
N VAL A 35 -2.17 9.72 -14.37
CA VAL A 35 -3.08 9.24 -15.43
C VAL A 35 -4.49 8.94 -14.90
N GLY A 36 -4.89 9.55 -13.79
CA GLY A 36 -6.18 9.33 -13.14
C GLY A 36 -7.39 9.62 -14.02
N THR A 37 -7.31 10.58 -14.94
CA THR A 37 -8.40 10.86 -15.91
C THR A 37 -8.60 9.69 -16.86
N GLN A 38 -7.51 9.17 -17.43
CA GLN A 38 -7.55 8.02 -18.34
C GLN A 38 -8.00 6.75 -17.61
N LEU A 39 -7.63 6.60 -16.34
CA LEU A 39 -8.15 5.51 -15.51
C LEU A 39 -9.65 5.66 -15.25
N ALA A 40 -10.15 6.88 -15.02
CA ALA A 40 -11.59 7.12 -14.88
C ALA A 40 -12.38 6.77 -16.15
N ASP A 41 -11.82 7.04 -17.33
CA ASP A 41 -12.44 6.66 -18.60
C ASP A 41 -12.49 5.14 -18.80
N LEU A 42 -11.51 4.39 -18.26
CA LEU A 42 -11.38 2.94 -18.43
C LEU A 42 -12.07 2.10 -17.34
N LEU A 43 -12.13 2.63 -16.11
CA LEU A 43 -12.55 1.92 -14.90
C LEU A 43 -13.79 2.57 -14.25
N GLY A 44 -14.30 3.64 -14.84
CA GLY A 44 -15.35 4.46 -14.27
C GLY A 44 -14.90 5.30 -13.07
N GLY A 45 -15.87 5.93 -12.43
CA GLY A 45 -15.67 6.91 -11.37
C GLY A 45 -15.25 8.30 -11.86
N SER A 46 -14.71 9.11 -10.95
CA SER A 46 -14.29 10.48 -11.25
C SER A 46 -12.78 10.63 -11.16
N ALA A 47 -12.19 11.51 -11.98
CA ALA A 47 -10.76 11.84 -11.89
C ALA A 47 -10.36 12.32 -10.47
N ASP A 48 -11.25 13.00 -9.76
CA ASP A 48 -11.01 13.44 -8.39
C ASP A 48 -10.92 12.28 -7.41
N THR A 49 -11.72 11.21 -7.60
CA THR A 49 -11.59 9.97 -6.82
C THR A 49 -10.16 9.40 -6.92
N TYR A 50 -9.61 9.33 -8.13
CA TYR A 50 -8.23 8.85 -8.34
C TYR A 50 -7.21 9.81 -7.72
N ARG A 51 -7.38 11.12 -7.86
CA ARG A 51 -6.47 12.11 -7.24
C ARG A 51 -6.44 11.99 -5.72
N TRP A 52 -7.60 11.89 -5.08
CA TRP A 52 -7.71 11.72 -3.62
C TRP A 52 -7.09 10.40 -3.17
N ALA A 53 -7.40 9.29 -3.85
CA ALA A 53 -6.80 7.99 -3.56
C ALA A 53 -5.29 8.00 -3.75
N GLY A 54 -4.80 8.61 -4.84
CA GLY A 54 -3.38 8.76 -5.12
C GLY A 54 -2.66 9.56 -4.05
N GLY A 55 -3.22 10.71 -3.63
CA GLY A 55 -2.67 11.51 -2.55
C GLY A 55 -2.58 10.75 -1.21
N PHE A 56 -3.63 10.02 -0.86
CA PHE A 56 -3.61 9.13 0.31
C PHE A 56 -2.51 8.07 0.18
N LEU A 57 -2.41 7.40 -0.97
CA LEU A 57 -1.42 6.35 -1.20
C LEU A 57 0.02 6.89 -1.16
N VAL A 58 0.29 8.13 -1.58
CA VAL A 58 1.60 8.76 -1.37
C VAL A 58 1.94 8.82 0.12
N ALA A 59 1.04 9.37 0.93
CA ALA A 59 1.26 9.50 2.37
C ALA A 59 1.46 8.13 3.04
N PHE A 60 0.63 7.15 2.66
CA PHE A 60 0.74 5.77 3.13
C PHE A 60 2.08 5.15 2.73
N ALA A 61 2.43 5.17 1.43
CA ALA A 61 3.67 4.60 0.91
C ALA A 61 4.91 5.18 1.58
N LEU A 62 4.94 6.51 1.81
CA LEU A 62 6.03 7.16 2.54
C LEU A 62 6.12 6.67 3.99
N GLY A 63 4.99 6.59 4.70
CA GLY A 63 4.94 6.06 6.06
C GLY A 63 5.46 4.62 6.16
N VAL A 64 5.02 3.76 5.23
CA VAL A 64 5.47 2.37 5.16
C VAL A 64 6.96 2.28 4.78
N ALA A 65 7.45 3.12 3.85
CA ALA A 65 8.86 3.16 3.47
C ALA A 65 9.76 3.59 4.63
N VAL A 66 9.34 4.59 5.41
CA VAL A 66 10.03 5.03 6.64
C VAL A 66 10.05 3.90 7.67
N TYR A 67 8.92 3.22 7.87
CA TYR A 67 8.89 2.05 8.74
C TYR A 67 9.84 0.97 8.24
N ALA A 68 9.83 0.63 6.96
CA ALA A 68 10.67 -0.41 6.36
C ALA A 68 12.18 -0.16 6.51
N ARG A 69 12.62 1.08 6.75
CA ARG A 69 14.04 1.45 6.91
C ARG A 69 14.46 1.78 8.35
N SER A 70 13.53 1.78 9.30
CA SER A 70 13.78 2.24 10.67
C SER A 70 13.84 1.11 11.71
N THR A 71 14.24 1.45 12.94
CA THR A 71 14.18 0.57 14.13
C THR A 71 12.89 0.77 14.93
N MET A 72 11.85 1.36 14.31
CA MET A 72 10.55 1.61 14.95
C MET A 72 9.93 0.33 15.56
N PRO A 73 9.16 0.48 16.65
CA PRO A 73 8.56 -0.63 17.39
C PRO A 73 7.58 -1.44 16.53
N ALA A 74 7.31 -2.69 16.94
CA ALA A 74 6.37 -3.58 16.25
C ALA A 74 4.95 -2.99 16.18
N ALA A 75 4.55 -2.17 17.15
CA ALA A 75 3.26 -1.48 17.16
C ALA A 75 3.03 -0.62 15.91
N ALA A 76 4.05 0.10 15.42
CA ALA A 76 3.95 0.88 14.18
C ALA A 76 3.74 -0.02 12.96
N GLY A 77 4.36 -1.21 12.95
CA GLY A 77 4.12 -2.21 11.92
C GLY A 77 2.68 -2.74 11.94
N TRP A 78 2.13 -3.01 13.13
CA TRP A 78 0.74 -3.44 13.27
C TRP A 78 -0.26 -2.36 12.83
N ALA A 79 0.04 -1.09 13.07
CA ALA A 79 -0.78 0.00 12.54
C ALA A 79 -0.85 -0.01 11.00
N ILE A 80 0.26 -0.30 10.32
CA ILE A 80 0.29 -0.47 8.86
C ILE A 80 -0.56 -1.68 8.43
N VAL A 81 -0.44 -2.81 9.12
CA VAL A 81 -1.27 -4.00 8.85
C VAL A 81 -2.76 -3.69 8.99
N VAL A 82 -3.14 -2.99 10.06
CA VAL A 82 -4.54 -2.57 10.28
C VAL A 82 -5.01 -1.63 9.17
N ALA A 83 -4.19 -0.65 8.77
CA ALA A 83 -4.52 0.23 7.66
C ALA A 83 -4.74 -0.54 6.35
N ASN A 84 -3.89 -1.54 6.05
CA ASN A 84 -4.09 -2.42 4.90
C ASN A 84 -5.39 -3.23 4.99
N VAL A 85 -5.72 -3.76 6.18
CA VAL A 85 -7.00 -4.47 6.39
C VAL A 85 -8.20 -3.55 6.18
N LEU A 86 -8.15 -2.32 6.69
CA LEU A 86 -9.21 -1.33 6.48
C LEU A 86 -9.36 -0.96 4.99
N TRP A 87 -8.23 -0.83 4.28
CA TRP A 87 -8.24 -0.60 2.83
C TRP A 87 -8.89 -1.75 2.06
N VAL A 88 -8.63 -3.00 2.45
CA VAL A 88 -9.27 -4.19 1.88
C VAL A 88 -10.78 -4.14 2.12
N ILE A 89 -11.22 -3.87 3.36
CA ILE A 89 -12.66 -3.80 3.69
C ILE A 89 -13.35 -2.72 2.85
N GLY A 90 -12.78 -1.51 2.79
CA GLY A 90 -13.32 -0.44 1.96
C GLY A 90 -13.34 -0.78 0.47
N SER A 91 -12.33 -1.48 -0.03
CA SER A 91 -12.28 -1.97 -1.42
C SER A 91 -13.39 -2.98 -1.70
N LEU A 92 -13.65 -3.92 -0.78
CA LEU A 92 -14.74 -4.89 -0.91
C LEU A 92 -16.11 -4.21 -0.86
N GLU A 93 -16.30 -3.23 0.02
CA GLU A 93 -17.53 -2.44 0.10
C GLU A 93 -17.79 -1.69 -1.20
N VAL A 94 -16.78 -1.01 -1.74
CA VAL A 94 -16.85 -0.30 -3.02
C VAL A 94 -17.20 -1.25 -4.16
N ALA A 95 -16.56 -2.43 -4.22
CA ALA A 95 -16.85 -3.43 -5.23
C ALA A 95 -18.27 -4.01 -5.10
N ALA A 96 -18.76 -4.22 -3.87
CA ALA A 96 -20.11 -4.77 -3.63
C ALA A 96 -21.21 -3.76 -3.96
N THR A 97 -21.03 -2.49 -3.58
CA THR A 97 -22.05 -1.44 -3.71
C THR A 97 -21.99 -0.70 -5.04
N GLY A 98 -20.84 -0.66 -5.71
CA GLY A 98 -20.62 0.22 -6.86
C GLY A 98 -20.45 1.68 -6.44
N ALA A 99 -20.13 1.92 -5.16
CA ALA A 99 -19.76 3.25 -4.68
C ALA A 99 -18.61 3.83 -5.51
N LEU A 100 -18.50 5.15 -5.51
CA LEU A 100 -17.52 5.90 -6.31
C LEU A 100 -17.75 5.86 -7.83
N GLY A 101 -18.87 5.27 -8.30
CA GLY A 101 -19.24 5.28 -9.72
C GLY A 101 -18.40 4.33 -10.58
N LEU A 102 -17.76 3.33 -9.98
CA LEU A 102 -16.96 2.34 -10.68
C LEU A 102 -17.86 1.37 -11.47
N ASP A 103 -17.43 1.05 -12.68
CA ASP A 103 -18.09 0.12 -13.59
C ASP A 103 -17.60 -1.34 -13.40
N GLY A 104 -18.01 -2.25 -14.28
CA GLY A 104 -17.58 -3.66 -14.22
C GLY A 104 -16.05 -3.83 -14.15
N PRO A 105 -15.29 -3.26 -15.11
CA PRO A 105 -13.83 -3.19 -15.05
C PRO A 105 -13.28 -2.58 -13.76
N GLY A 106 -13.82 -1.44 -13.31
CA GLY A 106 -13.39 -0.77 -12.08
C GLY A 106 -13.58 -1.60 -10.82
N ARG A 107 -14.70 -2.33 -10.74
CA ARG A 107 -14.96 -3.27 -9.63
C ARG A 107 -13.96 -4.43 -9.64
N GLY A 108 -13.66 -4.98 -10.83
CA GLY A 108 -12.62 -5.98 -11.00
C GLY A 108 -11.24 -5.48 -10.56
N TRP A 109 -10.90 -4.24 -10.93
CA TRP A 109 -9.65 -3.59 -10.52
C TRP A 109 -9.54 -3.42 -9.00
N VAL A 110 -10.58 -2.91 -8.35
CA VAL A 110 -10.59 -2.73 -6.88
C VAL A 110 -10.52 -4.07 -6.15
N LEU A 111 -11.16 -5.13 -6.67
CA LEU A 111 -11.01 -6.47 -6.11
C LEU A 111 -9.59 -7.02 -6.25
N ALA A 112 -8.94 -6.82 -7.41
CA ALA A 112 -7.55 -7.22 -7.61
C ALA A 112 -6.61 -6.48 -6.65
N GLN A 113 -6.82 -5.18 -6.45
CA GLN A 113 -6.11 -4.37 -5.44
C GLN A 113 -6.33 -4.94 -4.03
N ALA A 114 -7.57 -5.24 -3.65
CA ALA A 114 -7.91 -5.78 -2.34
C ALA A 114 -7.17 -7.11 -2.06
N VAL A 115 -7.05 -7.99 -3.05
CA VAL A 115 -6.28 -9.23 -2.92
C VAL A 115 -4.81 -8.93 -2.66
N VAL A 116 -4.18 -8.06 -3.46
CA VAL A 116 -2.76 -7.72 -3.31
C VAL A 116 -2.48 -7.08 -1.94
N VAL A 117 -3.30 -6.12 -1.51
CA VAL A 117 -3.16 -5.46 -0.21
C VAL A 117 -3.39 -6.44 0.94
N GLY A 118 -4.37 -7.34 0.80
CA GLY A 118 -4.63 -8.41 1.78
C GLY A 118 -3.44 -9.36 1.93
N VAL A 119 -2.78 -9.73 0.82
CA VAL A 119 -1.54 -10.52 0.86
C VAL A 119 -0.44 -9.78 1.61
N PHE A 120 -0.25 -8.47 1.37
CA PHE A 120 0.71 -7.68 2.13
C PHE A 120 0.38 -7.66 3.63
N ALA A 121 -0.87 -7.42 4.01
CA ALA A 121 -1.29 -7.44 5.42
C ALA A 121 -0.95 -8.77 6.11
N VAL A 122 -1.21 -9.91 5.45
CA VAL A 122 -0.87 -11.24 5.96
C VAL A 122 0.64 -11.42 6.10
N LEU A 123 1.42 -11.09 5.06
CA LEU A 123 2.88 -11.26 5.07
C LEU A 123 3.56 -10.36 6.11
N GLN A 124 3.12 -9.11 6.23
CA GLN A 124 3.57 -8.16 7.25
C GLN A 124 3.21 -8.64 8.65
N GLY A 125 1.96 -9.07 8.88
CA GLY A 125 1.54 -9.62 10.17
C GLY A 125 2.31 -10.87 10.57
N ARG A 126 2.58 -11.79 9.63
CA ARG A 126 3.42 -12.97 9.87
C ARG A 126 4.87 -12.59 10.17
N SER A 127 5.40 -11.58 9.51
CA SER A 127 6.73 -11.03 9.80
C SER A 127 6.82 -10.46 11.21
N LEU A 128 5.84 -9.65 11.63
CA LEU A 128 5.80 -9.06 12.96
C LEU A 128 5.65 -10.09 14.08
N ARG A 129 4.87 -11.16 13.86
CA ARG A 129 4.72 -12.26 14.83
C ARG A 129 5.98 -13.10 15.02
N ARG A 130 6.95 -13.01 14.10
CA ARG A 130 8.21 -13.77 14.15
C ARG A 130 9.38 -12.95 14.71
N ARG A 131 9.16 -11.68 15.05
CA ARG A 131 10.13 -10.82 15.73
C ARG A 131 10.04 -11.02 17.23
#